data_AF-A0A432I827-F1
#
_entry.id   AF-A0A432I827-F1
#
_cell.length_a   1.000
_cell.length_b   1.000
_cell.length_c   1.000
_cell.angle_alpha   90.00
_cell.angle_beta   90.00
_cell.angle_gamma   90.00
#
_symmetry.space_group_name_H-M   'P 1'
#
loop_
_entity.id
_entity.type
_entity.pdbx_description
1 polymer ?
#
loop_
_entity_poly.entity_id
_entity_poly.type
_entity_poly.pdbx_seq_one_letter_code
_entity_poly.pdbx_strand_id
1 'polypeptide(L)'
;MKILNSKFYYSQSSLRAYERCPKMFKYLYIDGISGITKPEIQEKIELGIDFHTLAERYFIGMEDYFYVKDTKLLNWMKILKEHFSKNLKYKSEFEIKQDKDGIFMMAKYDLLVEEGDKIRIIDFKTNEKEYNLNLLEDNMQTKVYMFLLGENIK
;
A
#
# COMPACT_ATOMS: atom_id res chain seq x y z
N MET A 1 24.14 -16.60 -12.33
CA MET A 1 23.76 -16.30 -10.94
C MET A 1 24.40 -14.97 -10.54
N LYS A 2 23.67 -13.86 -10.68
CA LYS A 2 24.17 -12.52 -10.35
C LYS A 2 23.00 -11.69 -9.83
N ILE A 3 22.75 -11.73 -8.52
CA ILE A 3 22.38 -10.58 -7.69
C ILE A 3 22.81 -10.95 -6.25
N LEU A 4 24.05 -10.66 -5.87
CA LEU A 4 24.53 -10.78 -4.46
C LEU A 4 24.86 -9.40 -3.86
N ASN A 5 24.52 -8.30 -4.54
CA ASN A 5 24.88 -6.93 -4.12
C ASN A 5 23.69 -5.98 -3.92
N SER A 6 22.44 -6.45 -3.99
CA SER A 6 21.28 -5.62 -3.64
C SER A 6 20.78 -5.97 -2.23
N LYS A 7 20.75 -4.98 -1.35
CA LYS A 7 20.04 -5.06 -0.05
C LYS A 7 18.57 -5.40 -0.32
N PHE A 8 18.04 -6.45 0.32
CA PHE A 8 16.62 -6.83 0.19
C PHE A 8 15.79 -6.09 1.25
N TYR A 9 14.88 -5.22 0.82
CA TYR A 9 13.97 -4.54 1.74
C TYR A 9 12.71 -5.38 1.99
N TYR A 10 12.55 -5.81 3.25
CA TYR A 10 11.35 -6.50 3.70
C TYR A 10 10.18 -5.51 3.75
N SER A 11 9.22 -5.71 2.86
CA SER A 11 7.92 -5.04 2.85
C SER A 11 6.84 -5.89 3.52
N GLN A 12 5.71 -5.27 3.85
CA GLN A 12 4.50 -5.95 4.33
C GLN A 12 4.10 -7.14 3.45
N SER A 13 4.16 -6.99 2.12
CA SER A 13 3.80 -8.06 1.18
C SER A 13 4.81 -9.21 1.21
N SER A 14 6.10 -8.87 1.34
CA SER A 14 7.16 -9.88 1.42
C SER A 14 7.09 -10.69 2.72
N LEU A 15 6.82 -10.02 3.85
CA LEU A 15 6.70 -10.66 5.16
C LEU A 15 5.44 -11.53 5.23
N ARG A 16 4.30 -11.06 4.68
CA ARG A 16 3.10 -11.89 4.53
C ARG A 16 3.34 -13.11 3.66
N ALA A 17 4.07 -12.97 2.55
CA ALA A 17 4.40 -14.09 1.68
C ALA A 17 5.24 -15.14 2.43
N TYR A 18 6.21 -14.70 3.21
CA TYR A 18 7.06 -15.58 4.02
C TYR A 18 6.25 -16.30 5.11
N GLU A 19 5.48 -15.55 5.91
CA GLU A 19 4.61 -16.08 6.96
C GLU A 19 3.63 -17.13 6.43
N ARG A 20 3.02 -16.86 5.27
CA ARG A 20 2.11 -17.80 4.62
C ARG A 20 2.82 -19.02 4.07
N CYS A 21 3.95 -18.83 3.38
CA CYS A 21 4.71 -19.90 2.75
C CYS A 21 6.14 -19.45 2.40
N PRO A 22 7.16 -19.88 3.16
CA PRO A 22 8.55 -19.51 2.89
C PRO A 22 9.03 -19.89 1.49
N LYS A 23 8.48 -20.98 0.92
CA LYS A 23 8.79 -21.41 -0.46
C LYS A 23 8.21 -20.44 -1.50
N MET A 24 7.01 -19.90 -1.26
CA MET A 24 6.42 -18.86 -2.11
C MET A 24 7.23 -17.56 -2.03
N PHE A 25 7.66 -17.16 -0.82
CA PHE A 25 8.56 -16.01 -0.67
C PHE A 25 9.83 -16.18 -1.51
N LYS A 26 10.49 -17.35 -1.42
CA LYS A 26 11.67 -17.63 -2.23
C LYS A 26 11.38 -17.47 -3.73
N TYR A 27 10.31 -18.09 -4.22
CA TYR A 27 9.96 -17.98 -5.64
C TYR A 27 9.74 -16.54 -6.08
N LEU A 28 8.93 -15.78 -5.34
CA LEU A 28 8.59 -14.40 -5.72
C LEU A 28 9.78 -13.43 -5.60
N TYR A 29 10.50 -13.49 -4.48
CA TYR A 29 11.43 -12.43 -4.09
C TYR A 29 12.91 -12.78 -4.25
N ILE A 30 13.25 -14.07 -4.32
CA ILE A 30 14.65 -14.54 -4.50
C ILE A 30 14.86 -15.06 -5.91
N ASP A 31 13.95 -15.90 -6.41
CA ASP A 31 14.08 -16.54 -7.72
C ASP A 31 13.45 -15.70 -8.85
N GLY A 32 12.64 -14.68 -8.51
CA GLY A 32 11.98 -13.79 -9.48
C GLY A 32 10.87 -14.45 -10.30
N ILE A 33 10.27 -15.53 -9.79
CA ILE A 33 9.24 -16.32 -10.44
C ILE A 33 7.86 -15.84 -9.96
N SER A 34 7.11 -15.19 -10.84
CA SER A 34 5.70 -14.83 -10.61
C SER A 34 4.75 -15.92 -11.13
N GLY A 35 3.58 -16.02 -10.50
CA GLY A 35 2.50 -16.89 -10.99
C GLY A 35 1.74 -16.27 -12.16
N ILE A 36 1.04 -17.10 -12.92
CA ILE A 36 0.10 -16.63 -13.96
C ILE A 36 -1.20 -16.20 -13.27
N THR A 37 -1.56 -14.93 -13.42
CA THR A 37 -2.83 -14.37 -12.93
C THR A 37 -3.92 -14.60 -13.96
N LYS A 38 -5.11 -15.04 -13.53
CA LYS A 38 -6.27 -15.16 -14.42
C LYS A 38 -6.71 -13.76 -14.91
N PRO A 39 -7.20 -13.60 -16.16
CA PRO A 39 -7.60 -12.30 -16.69
C PRO A 39 -8.55 -11.51 -15.79
N GLU A 40 -9.58 -12.16 -15.23
CA GLU A 40 -10.53 -11.52 -14.31
C GLU A 40 -9.89 -10.96 -13.03
N ILE A 41 -8.82 -11.62 -12.55
CA ILE A 41 -8.08 -11.15 -11.38
C ILE A 41 -7.16 -9.99 -11.79
N GLN A 42 -6.58 -10.07 -12.98
CA GLN A 42 -5.72 -9.03 -13.54
C GLN A 42 -6.48 -7.72 -13.73
N GLU A 43 -7.69 -7.76 -14.31
CA GLU A 43 -8.56 -6.57 -14.45
C GLU A 43 -8.87 -5.91 -13.11
N LYS A 44 -9.13 -6.71 -12.05
CA LYS A 44 -9.36 -6.17 -10.70
C LYS A 44 -8.10 -5.52 -10.10
N ILE A 45 -6.92 -6.10 -10.36
CA ILE A 45 -5.65 -5.53 -9.92
C ILE A 45 -5.40 -4.20 -10.63
N GLU A 46 -5.59 -4.15 -11.95
CA GLU A 46 -5.41 -2.93 -12.76
C GLU A 46 -6.36 -1.83 -12.31
N LEU A 47 -7.65 -2.16 -12.10
CA LEU A 47 -8.63 -1.21 -11.58
C LEU A 47 -8.24 -0.67 -10.19
N GLY A 48 -7.64 -1.50 -9.34
CA GLY A 48 -7.06 -1.07 -8.07
C GLY A 48 -5.91 -0.08 -8.27
N ILE A 49 -4.95 -0.41 -9.13
CA ILE A 49 -3.78 0.46 -9.43
C ILE A 49 -4.24 1.82 -9.98
N ASP A 50 -5.22 1.82 -10.88
CA ASP A 50 -5.80 3.05 -11.43
C ASP A 50 -6.43 3.91 -10.33
N PHE A 51 -7.15 3.28 -9.39
CA PHE A 51 -7.70 4.00 -8.25
C PHE A 51 -6.61 4.63 -7.36
N HIS A 52 -5.56 3.87 -6.97
CA HIS A 52 -4.47 4.42 -6.16
C HIS A 52 -3.77 5.59 -6.88
N THR A 53 -3.57 5.48 -8.20
CA THR A 53 -2.99 6.55 -9.02
C THR A 53 -3.87 7.81 -9.01
N LEU A 54 -5.19 7.67 -9.11
CA LEU A 54 -6.12 8.79 -9.05
C LEU A 54 -6.20 9.40 -7.64
N ALA A 55 -6.14 8.58 -6.60
CA ALA A 55 -6.10 9.02 -5.21
C ALA A 55 -4.83 9.84 -4.92
N GLU A 56 -3.66 9.34 -5.33
CA GLU A 56 -2.39 10.06 -5.23
C GLU A 56 -2.48 11.44 -5.89
N ARG A 57 -2.93 11.47 -7.15
CA ARG A 57 -3.14 12.70 -7.93
C ARG A 57 -4.02 13.69 -7.19
N TYR A 58 -5.15 13.23 -6.65
CA TYR A 58 -6.04 14.07 -5.87
C TYR A 58 -5.33 14.72 -4.67
N PHE A 59 -4.58 13.94 -3.88
CA PHE A 59 -3.90 14.46 -2.69
C PHE A 59 -2.71 15.36 -3.00
N ILE A 60 -2.12 15.29 -4.20
CA ILE A 60 -1.11 16.25 -4.69
C ILE A 60 -1.72 17.45 -5.43
N GLY A 61 -3.05 17.57 -5.48
CA GLY A 61 -3.77 18.72 -6.08
C GLY A 61 -4.09 18.60 -7.58
N MET A 62 -3.91 17.42 -8.18
CA MET A 62 -4.30 17.12 -9.56
C MET A 62 -5.69 16.50 -9.59
N GLU A 63 -6.71 17.32 -9.81
CA GLU A 63 -8.11 16.90 -9.72
C GLU A 63 -8.74 16.49 -11.07
N ASP A 64 -8.01 16.67 -12.16
CA ASP A 64 -8.50 16.42 -13.52
C ASP A 64 -8.36 14.95 -13.92
N TYR A 65 -9.50 14.27 -14.01
CA TYR A 65 -9.61 12.91 -14.51
C TYR A 65 -10.81 12.73 -15.46
N PHE A 66 -11.13 13.77 -16.23
CA PHE A 66 -12.24 13.78 -17.21
C PHE A 66 -12.12 12.68 -18.30
N TYR A 67 -10.92 12.13 -18.50
CA TYR A 67 -10.67 11.01 -19.42
C TYR A 67 -11.07 9.65 -18.85
N VAL A 68 -11.32 9.55 -17.53
CA VAL A 68 -11.74 8.30 -16.87
C VAL A 68 -13.21 8.04 -17.20
N LYS A 69 -13.46 6.90 -17.85
CA LYS A 69 -14.81 6.46 -18.24
C LYS A 69 -15.37 5.33 -17.38
N ASP A 70 -14.51 4.67 -16.61
CA ASP A 70 -14.92 3.57 -15.75
C ASP A 70 -15.78 4.08 -14.58
N THR A 71 -17.01 3.59 -14.49
CA THR A 71 -17.98 4.06 -13.50
C THR A 71 -17.63 3.66 -12.08
N LYS A 72 -16.91 2.55 -11.87
CA LYS A 72 -16.45 2.14 -10.54
C LYS A 72 -15.36 3.08 -10.04
N LEU A 73 -14.38 3.41 -10.89
CA LEU A 73 -13.34 4.40 -10.56
C LEU A 73 -13.96 5.76 -10.20
N LEU A 74 -14.89 6.24 -11.02
CA LEU A 74 -15.56 7.51 -10.77
C LEU A 74 -16.33 7.50 -9.43
N ASN A 75 -16.99 6.38 -9.10
CA ASN A 75 -17.69 6.22 -7.83
C ASN A 75 -16.72 6.19 -6.64
N TRP A 76 -15.62 5.45 -6.72
CA TRP A 76 -14.62 5.42 -5.65
C TRP A 76 -13.96 6.79 -5.45
N MET A 77 -13.65 7.51 -6.53
CA MET A 77 -13.12 8.87 -6.44
C MET A 77 -14.11 9.85 -5.82
N LYS A 78 -15.41 9.70 -6.10
CA LYS A 78 -16.46 10.47 -5.44
C LYS A 78 -16.45 10.22 -3.93
N ILE A 79 -16.47 8.96 -3.49
CA ILE A 79 -16.45 8.58 -2.07
C ILE A 79 -15.19 9.12 -1.37
N LEU A 80 -14.03 9.00 -2.02
CA LEU A 80 -12.77 9.51 -1.50
C LEU A 80 -12.85 11.04 -1.27
N LYS A 81 -13.34 11.80 -2.25
CA LYS A 81 -13.50 13.25 -2.16
C LYS A 81 -14.49 13.68 -1.08
N GLU A 82 -15.54 12.89 -0.84
CA GLU A 82 -16.52 13.15 0.21
C GLU A 82 -15.94 12.90 1.62
N HIS A 83 -15.00 11.96 1.76
CA HIS A 83 -14.44 11.57 3.05
C HIS A 83 -13.22 12.40 3.47
N PHE A 84 -12.40 12.84 2.53
CA PHE A 84 -11.16 13.56 2.83
C PHE A 84 -11.29 15.05 2.50
N SER A 85 -11.34 15.88 3.55
CA SER A 85 -11.39 17.34 3.44
C SER A 85 -10.04 17.93 3.04
N LYS A 86 -10.02 19.01 2.25
CA LYS A 86 -8.76 19.69 1.84
C LYS A 86 -8.03 20.41 2.98
N ASN A 87 -8.60 20.47 4.18
CA ASN A 87 -8.06 21.26 5.30
C ASN A 87 -7.03 20.50 6.16
N LEU A 88 -6.78 19.22 5.89
CA LEU A 88 -5.78 18.42 6.60
C LEU A 88 -4.48 18.36 5.80
N LYS A 89 -3.37 18.10 6.49
CA LYS A 89 -2.08 17.85 5.86
C LYS A 89 -1.99 16.36 5.51
N TYR A 90 -1.83 16.10 4.22
CA TYR A 90 -1.72 14.77 3.66
C TYR A 90 -0.32 14.49 3.15
N LYS A 91 0.16 13.26 3.34
CA LYS A 91 1.30 12.69 2.60
C LYS A 91 0.81 11.44 1.90
N SER A 92 0.61 11.53 0.58
CA SER A 92 0.18 10.39 -0.23
C SER A 92 1.38 9.64 -0.79
N GLU A 93 1.25 8.32 -0.95
CA GLU A 93 2.28 7.41 -1.47
C GLU A 93 3.62 7.55 -0.73
N PHE A 94 3.57 7.83 0.56
CA PHE A 94 4.73 8.10 1.40
C PHE A 94 5.54 6.81 1.61
N GLU A 95 6.85 6.87 1.40
CA GLU A 95 7.73 5.70 1.57
C GLU A 95 8.67 5.90 2.76
N ILE A 96 8.74 4.89 3.63
CA ILE A 96 9.78 4.77 4.64
C ILE A 96 10.66 3.57 4.29
N LYS A 97 11.97 3.79 4.29
CA LYS A 97 13.00 2.76 4.23
C LYS A 97 13.88 2.87 5.46
N GLN A 98 14.10 1.76 6.16
CA GLN A 98 14.91 1.70 7.36
C GLN A 98 15.98 0.62 7.22
N ASP A 99 17.21 0.96 7.61
CA ASP A 99 18.31 0.03 7.86
C ASP A 99 18.58 0.05 9.38
N LYS A 100 18.30 -1.05 10.05
CA LYS A 100 18.53 -1.21 11.49
C LYS A 100 19.19 -2.55 11.74
N ASP A 101 20.41 -2.53 12.28
CA ASP A 101 21.19 -3.71 12.62
C ASP A 101 21.35 -4.72 11.45
N GLY A 102 21.45 -4.20 10.22
CA GLY A 102 21.57 -5.02 9.00
C GLY A 102 20.25 -5.60 8.50
N ILE A 103 19.11 -5.22 9.11
CA ILE A 103 17.77 -5.55 8.65
C ILE A 103 17.21 -4.35 7.87
N PHE A 104 16.89 -4.59 6.60
CA PHE A 104 16.34 -3.58 5.69
C PHE A 104 14.83 -3.74 5.61
N MET A 105 14.08 -2.76 6.07
CA MET A 105 12.61 -2.77 6.00
C MET A 105 12.09 -1.59 5.20
N MET A 106 10.94 -1.77 4.58
CA MET A 106 10.25 -0.68 3.91
C MET A 106 8.73 -0.76 4.07
N ALA A 107 8.08 0.39 4.04
CA ALA A 107 6.64 0.53 3.88
C ALA A 107 6.34 1.66 2.90
N LYS A 108 5.32 1.45 2.08
CA LYS A 108 4.70 2.49 1.25
C LYS A 108 3.27 2.65 1.75
N TYR A 109 2.92 3.86 2.21
CA TYR A 109 1.63 4.19 2.77
C TYR A 109 0.81 4.92 1.71
N ASP A 110 -0.43 4.49 1.46
CA ASP A 110 -1.29 5.17 0.47
C ASP A 110 -1.55 6.62 0.87
N LEU A 111 -1.86 6.83 2.16
CA LEU A 111 -2.09 8.14 2.71
C LEU A 111 -1.77 8.20 4.22
N LEU A 112 -0.96 9.18 4.61
CA LEU A 112 -0.82 9.62 5.99
C LEU A 112 -1.58 10.94 6.18
N VAL A 113 -2.33 11.03 7.27
CA VAL A 113 -3.07 12.22 7.66
C VAL A 113 -2.52 12.74 8.99
N GLU A 114 -2.01 13.97 9.00
CA GLU A 114 -1.56 14.63 10.23
C GLU A 114 -2.74 15.36 10.89
N GLU A 115 -3.05 14.97 12.12
CA GLU A 115 -4.15 15.50 12.92
C GLU A 115 -3.66 15.95 14.29
N GLY A 116 -3.13 17.18 14.34
CA GLY A 116 -2.51 17.70 15.55
C GLY A 116 -1.27 16.90 15.94
N ASP A 117 -1.32 16.19 17.06
CA ASP A 117 -0.26 15.34 17.60
C ASP A 117 -0.33 13.88 17.12
N LYS A 118 -1.33 13.55 16.29
CA LYS A 118 -1.56 12.19 15.80
C LYS A 118 -1.31 12.10 14.31
N ILE A 119 -0.84 10.92 13.90
CA ILE A 119 -0.77 10.55 12.49
C ILE A 119 -1.67 9.35 12.29
N ARG A 120 -2.63 9.49 11.37
CA ARG A 120 -3.50 8.42 10.95
C ARG A 120 -2.97 7.80 9.66
N ILE A 121 -2.82 6.48 9.67
CA ILE A 121 -2.48 5.72 8.47
C ILE A 121 -3.78 5.28 7.80
N ILE A 122 -3.92 5.59 6.51
CA ILE A 122 -5.01 5.13 5.67
C ILE A 122 -4.43 4.23 4.59
N ASP A 123 -5.00 3.04 4.48
CA ASP A 123 -4.65 2.05 3.45
C ASP A 123 -5.92 1.71 2.67
N PHE A 124 -5.99 2.17 1.43
CA PHE A 124 -7.17 2.02 0.60
C PHE A 124 -7.30 0.58 0.09
N LYS A 125 -8.54 0.11 0.02
CA LYS A 125 -8.88 -1.23 -0.47
C LYS A 125 -10.07 -1.14 -1.40
N THR A 126 -9.91 -1.70 -2.60
CA THR A 126 -10.93 -1.76 -3.65
C THR A 126 -11.64 -3.12 -3.72
N ASN A 127 -11.33 -4.03 -2.81
CA ASN A 127 -11.90 -5.37 -2.76
C ASN A 127 -13.35 -5.35 -2.23
N GLU A 128 -14.20 -6.18 -2.81
CA GLU A 128 -15.64 -6.29 -2.44
C GLU A 128 -15.86 -7.00 -1.09
N LYS A 129 -14.85 -7.66 -0.52
CA LYS A 129 -14.98 -8.35 0.76
C LYS A 129 -14.76 -7.39 1.93
N GLU A 130 -15.72 -7.38 2.85
CA GLU A 130 -15.58 -6.66 4.12
C GLU A 130 -14.35 -7.14 4.90
N TYR A 131 -13.65 -6.18 5.51
CA TYR A 131 -12.54 -6.46 6.40
C TYR A 131 -13.07 -6.91 7.76
N ASN A 132 -12.59 -8.06 8.23
CA ASN A 132 -12.80 -8.46 9.61
C ASN A 132 -11.89 -7.62 10.52
N LEU A 133 -12.47 -6.63 11.20
CA LEU A 133 -11.75 -5.71 12.08
C LEU A 133 -10.99 -6.44 13.20
N ASN A 134 -11.50 -7.58 13.68
CA ASN A 134 -10.86 -8.36 14.74
C ASN A 134 -9.52 -8.97 14.32
N LEU A 135 -9.22 -9.02 13.02
CA LEU A 135 -7.97 -9.54 12.48
C LEU A 135 -6.99 -8.42 12.09
N LEU A 136 -7.37 -7.15 12.24
CA LEU A 136 -6.59 -6.03 11.74
C LEU A 136 -5.36 -5.74 12.62
N GLU A 137 -5.48 -5.88 13.93
CA GLU A 137 -4.36 -5.69 14.87
C GLU A 137 -3.26 -6.72 14.63
N ASP A 138 -3.66 -7.96 14.35
CA ASP A 138 -2.71 -9.05 14.11
C ASP A 138 -2.12 -9.07 12.70
N ASN A 139 -2.65 -8.24 11.81
CA ASN A 139 -2.26 -8.20 10.43
C ASN A 139 -0.82 -7.68 10.26
N MET A 140 0.01 -8.45 9.54
CA MET A 140 1.40 -8.09 9.22
C MET A 140 1.57 -6.69 8.60
N GLN A 141 0.61 -6.26 7.77
CA GLN A 141 0.65 -4.92 7.16
C GLN A 141 0.47 -3.83 8.21
N THR A 142 -0.52 -3.96 9.10
CA THR A 142 -0.72 -3.04 10.22
C THR A 142 0.53 -2.99 11.09
N LYS A 143 1.09 -4.15 11.45
CA LYS A 143 2.29 -4.24 12.29
C LYS A 143 3.50 -3.52 11.66
N VAL A 144 3.78 -3.79 10.38
CA VAL A 144 4.90 -3.16 9.66
C VAL A 144 4.69 -1.65 9.51
N TYR A 145 3.47 -1.24 9.15
CA TYR A 145 3.14 0.18 8.97
C TYR A 145 3.28 0.95 10.29
N MET A 146 2.75 0.43 11.39
CA MET A 146 2.84 1.07 12.72
C MET A 146 4.27 1.10 13.23
N PHE A 147 5.01 -0.01 13.11
CA PHE A 147 6.40 -0.10 13.54
C PHE A 147 7.30 0.90 12.80
N LEU A 148 7.26 0.89 11.46
CA LEU A 148 8.13 1.77 10.68
C LEU A 148 7.77 3.24 10.83
N LEU A 149 6.49 3.57 10.96
CA LEU A 149 6.09 4.96 11.19
C LEU A 149 6.56 5.44 12.57
N GLY A 150 6.33 4.66 13.62
CA GLY A 150 6.70 4.99 14.99
C GLY A 150 8.21 5.11 15.22
N GLU A 151 9.02 4.30 14.53
CA GLU A 151 10.48 4.37 14.64
C GLU A 151 11.11 5.55 13.86
N ASN A 152 10.40 6.11 12.87
CA ASN A 152 10.98 7.08 11.94
C ASN A 152 10.33 8.47 12.02
N ILE A 153 9.21 8.63 12.72
CA ILE A 153 8.61 9.93 13.01
C ILE A 153 8.86 10.29 14.47
N LYS A 154 9.53 11.41 14.69
CA LYS A 154 9.79 12.02 16.00
C LYS A 154 8.91 13.24 16.20
#